data_AF-A0A0B4VGL9-F1
#
_entry.id   AF-A0A0B4VGL9-F1
#
_cell.length_a   1.000
_cell.length_b   1.000
_cell.length_c   1.000
_cell.angle_alpha   90.00
_cell.angle_beta   90.00
_cell.angle_gamma   90.00
#
_symmetry.space_group_name_H-M   'P 1'
#
loop_
_entity.id
_entity.type
_entity.pdbx_description
1 polymer ?
#
loop_
_entity_poly.entity_id
_entity_poly.type
_entity_poly.pdbx_seq_one_letter_code
_entity_poly.pdbx_strand_id
1 'polypeptide(L)'
;FSPNLLGDPENFTPANPLVTPPHIKPEWYFLFAYAILRSIPNKLGGVLALAASVLILFLMPLLHKSKQRAMTFRPLSQLMFWTLVANLLILTWIGSQPVEHPFI
;
A
#
# COMPACT_ATOMS: atom_id res chain seq x y z
N PHE A 1 -0.55 2.53 -26.75
CA PHE A 1 -1.27 3.78 -26.41
C PHE A 1 -2.58 3.42 -25.73
N SER A 2 -2.63 3.42 -24.39
CA SER A 2 -3.82 3.02 -23.60
C SER A 2 -4.03 4.01 -22.44
N PRO A 3 -4.68 5.17 -22.67
CA PRO A 3 -4.72 6.27 -21.71
C PRO A 3 -5.46 5.94 -20.41
N ASN A 4 -6.50 5.10 -20.49
CA ASN A 4 -7.37 4.77 -19.35
C ASN A 4 -7.02 3.42 -18.68
N LEU A 5 -5.90 2.79 -19.03
CA LEU A 5 -5.54 1.46 -18.53
C LEU A 5 -5.45 1.38 -17.00
N LEU A 6 -5.07 2.48 -16.35
CA LEU A 6 -4.87 2.57 -14.90
C LEU A 6 -6.00 3.34 -14.18
N GLY A 7 -7.00 3.81 -14.91
CA GLY A 7 -8.11 4.58 -14.37
C GLY A 7 -9.28 3.68 -13.98
N ASP A 8 -10.09 4.15 -13.05
CA ASP A 8 -11.34 3.47 -12.69
C ASP A 8 -12.48 3.92 -13.60
N PRO A 9 -13.20 3.00 -14.29
CA PRO A 9 -14.33 3.37 -15.13
C PRO A 9 -15.48 4.05 -14.37
N GLU A 10 -15.61 3.83 -13.06
CA GLU A 10 -16.65 4.46 -12.24
C GLU A 10 -16.51 5.99 -12.21
N ASN A 11 -15.28 6.51 -12.36
CA ASN A 11 -14.99 7.95 -12.38
C ASN A 11 -15.46 8.67 -13.66
N PHE A 12 -15.96 7.96 -14.68
CA PHE A 12 -16.62 8.59 -15.83
C PHE A 12 -18.10 8.92 -15.57
N THR A 13 -18.66 8.45 -14.44
CA THR A 13 -20.01 8.80 -14.02
C THR A 13 -19.96 10.00 -13.05
N PRO A 14 -20.84 11.01 -13.19
CA PRO A 14 -20.89 12.12 -12.23
C PRO A 14 -21.19 11.64 -10.81
N ALA A 15 -20.54 12.24 -9.82
CA ALA A 15 -20.70 11.87 -8.43
C ALA A 15 -22.17 11.99 -7.96
N ASN A 16 -22.65 10.96 -7.27
CA ASN A 16 -23.98 10.93 -6.67
C ASN A 16 -23.87 10.62 -5.17
N PRO A 17 -24.23 11.56 -4.26
CA PRO A 17 -24.10 11.37 -2.82
C PRO A 17 -25.03 10.30 -2.24
N LEU A 18 -26.03 9.84 -3.00
CA LEU A 18 -26.99 8.80 -2.57
C LEU A 18 -26.62 7.41 -3.08
N VAL A 19 -25.59 7.28 -3.92
CA VAL A 19 -25.20 6.02 -4.55
C VAL A 19 -23.71 5.76 -4.32
N THR A 20 -23.43 4.74 -3.53
CA THR A 20 -22.07 4.23 -3.28
C THR A 20 -21.78 3.11 -4.29
N PRO A 21 -20.72 3.21 -5.09
CA PRO A 21 -20.34 2.09 -5.95
C PRO A 21 -20.01 0.81 -5.17
N PRO A 22 -20.19 -0.38 -5.76
CA PRO A 22 -20.03 -1.66 -5.07
C PRO A 22 -18.60 -1.94 -4.61
N HIS A 23 -17.58 -1.47 -5.34
CA HIS A 23 -16.17 -1.71 -5.03
C HIS A 23 -15.35 -0.42 -5.01
N ILE A 24 -15.57 0.43 -4.01
CA ILE A 24 -14.77 1.64 -3.82
C ILE A 24 -13.34 1.27 -3.42
N LYS A 25 -12.39 1.79 -4.18
CA LYS A 25 -10.95 1.69 -3.93
C LYS A 25 -10.27 2.97 -4.42
N PRO A 26 -9.12 3.35 -3.85
CA PRO A 26 -8.35 4.47 -4.37
C PRO A 26 -7.59 4.07 -5.63
N GLU A 27 -6.89 5.04 -6.23
CA GLU A 27 -5.98 4.80 -7.34
C GLU A 27 -4.84 3.84 -6.95
N TRP A 28 -4.25 3.20 -7.96
CA TRP A 28 -3.31 2.08 -7.79
C TRP A 28 -2.12 2.40 -6.87
N TYR A 29 -1.61 3.64 -6.89
CA TYR A 29 -0.46 4.07 -6.08
C TYR A 29 -0.79 4.25 -4.59
N PHE A 30 -2.06 4.25 -4.21
CA PHE A 30 -2.51 4.26 -2.81
C PHE A 30 -2.93 2.89 -2.29
N LEU A 31 -3.04 1.87 -3.14
CA LEU A 31 -3.56 0.55 -2.75
C LEU A 31 -2.76 -0.13 -1.63
N PHE A 32 -1.43 0.03 -1.61
CA PHE A 32 -0.61 -0.56 -0.54
C PHE A 32 -0.97 0.00 0.85
N ALA A 33 -1.22 1.30 0.95
CA ALA A 33 -1.60 1.96 2.19
C ALA A 33 -3.06 1.68 2.55
N TYR A 34 -3.93 1.60 1.55
CA TYR A 34 -5.32 1.17 1.72
C TYR A 34 -5.42 -0.27 2.28
N ALA A 35 -4.57 -1.18 1.80
CA ALA A 35 -4.47 -2.54 2.33
C ALA A 35 -4.03 -2.55 3.81
N ILE A 36 -3.11 -1.66 4.22
CA ILE A 36 -2.71 -1.51 5.63
C ILE A 36 -3.84 -0.91 6.47
N LEU A 37 -4.60 0.06 5.94
CA LEU A 37 -5.73 0.66 6.65
C LEU A 37 -6.81 -0.40 6.99
N ARG A 38 -7.14 -1.27 6.02
CA ARG A 38 -8.19 -2.27 6.18
C ARG A 38 -7.78 -3.51 6.99
N SER A 39 -6.49 -3.76 7.20
CA SER A 39 -6.01 -4.92 7.96
C SER A 39 -6.21 -4.77 9.48
N ILE A 40 -6.46 -3.55 9.96
CA ILE A 40 -6.70 -3.28 11.38
C ILE A 40 -8.21 -3.07 11.59
N PRO A 41 -8.90 -3.94 12.36
CA PRO A 41 -10.33 -3.83 12.62
C PRO A 41 -10.66 -2.75 13.66
N ASN A 42 -9.98 -1.60 13.60
CA ASN A 42 -10.21 -0.43 14.44
C ASN A 42 -10.00 0.84 13.63
N LYS A 43 -10.97 1.76 13.65
CA LYS A 43 -10.93 2.98 12.83
C LYS A 43 -9.72 3.86 13.13
N LEU A 44 -9.42 4.11 14.41
CA LEU A 44 -8.28 4.95 14.80
C LEU A 44 -6.96 4.21 14.52
N GLY A 45 -6.88 2.93 14.87
CA GLY A 45 -5.69 2.10 14.66
C GLY A 45 -5.32 2.01 13.18
N GLY A 46 -6.29 1.78 12.30
CA GLY A 46 -6.07 1.75 10.85
C GLY A 46 -5.57 3.08 10.30
N VAL A 47 -6.14 4.21 10.73
CA VAL A 47 -5.68 5.56 10.31
C VAL A 47 -4.25 5.83 10.78
N LEU A 48 -3.93 5.47 12.03
CA LEU A 48 -2.57 5.60 12.56
C LEU A 48 -1.57 4.71 11.80
N ALA A 49 -1.95 3.48 11.45
CA ALA A 49 -1.10 2.59 10.67
C ALA A 49 -0.90 3.07 9.22
N LEU A 50 -1.94 3.61 8.59
CA LEU A 50 -1.82 4.26 7.28
C LEU A 50 -0.83 5.44 7.35
N ALA A 51 -0.97 6.32 8.34
CA ALA A 51 -0.02 7.42 8.52
C ALA A 51 1.41 6.90 8.77
N ALA A 52 1.55 5.89 9.63
CA ALA A 52 2.84 5.27 9.92
C ALA A 52 3.49 4.63 8.69
N SER A 53 2.72 4.07 7.76
CA SER A 53 3.23 3.44 6.54
C SER A 53 4.05 4.39 5.66
N VAL A 54 3.76 5.69 5.72
CA VAL A 54 4.52 6.74 5.02
C VAL A 54 5.54 7.39 5.95
N LEU A 55 5.13 7.73 7.18
CA LEU A 55 6.00 8.43 8.13
C LEU A 55 7.21 7.60 8.58
N ILE A 56 7.16 6.27 8.48
CA ILE A 56 8.29 5.39 8.77
C ILE A 56 9.53 5.74 7.93
N LEU A 57 9.36 6.34 6.74
CA LEU A 57 10.45 6.80 5.89
C LEU A 57 11.34 7.84 6.59
N PHE A 58 10.78 8.68 7.45
CA PHE A 58 11.56 9.66 8.24
C PHE A 58 12.44 8.99 9.31
N LEU A 59 12.08 7.78 9.76
CA LEU A 59 12.87 7.02 10.72
C LEU A 59 14.01 6.23 10.06
N MET A 60 13.98 6.04 8.73
CA MET A 60 14.98 5.24 8.00
C MET A 60 16.44 5.64 8.28
N PRO A 61 16.83 6.94 8.33
CA PRO A 61 18.20 7.32 8.64
C PRO A 61 18.62 6.92 10.07
N LEU A 62 17.69 6.99 11.03
CA LEU A 62 17.94 6.67 12.45
C LEU A 62 18.06 5.15 12.69
N LEU A 63 17.43 4.36 11.83
CA LEU A 63 17.45 2.90 11.89
C LEU A 63 18.68 2.28 11.20
N HIS A 64 19.54 3.07 10.57
CA HIS A 64 20.76 2.55 9.93
C HIS A 64 21.80 2.13 10.98
N LYS A 65 22.02 0.82 11.13
CA LYS A 65 23.00 0.25 12.08
C LYS A 65 24.26 -0.33 11.43
N SER A 66 24.31 -0.43 10.10
CA SER A 66 25.47 -1.00 9.42
C SER A 66 26.63 0.00 9.37
N LYS A 67 27.86 -0.51 9.34
CA LYS A 67 29.05 0.32 9.06
C LYS A 67 29.17 0.68 7.58
N GLN A 68 28.46 -0.04 6.69
CA GLN A 68 28.48 0.19 5.24
C GLN A 68 27.19 0.89 4.80
N ARG A 69 27.34 2.02 4.10
CA ARG A 69 26.22 2.83 3.60
C ARG A 69 25.38 2.09 2.56
N ALA A 70 26.02 1.52 1.54
CA ALA A 70 25.34 0.81 0.45
C ALA A 70 25.01 -0.65 0.82
N MET A 71 24.03 -1.23 0.14
CA MET A 71 23.67 -2.65 0.30
C MET A 71 24.47 -3.60 -0.61
N THR A 72 25.33 -3.09 -1.51
CA THR A 72 26.08 -3.87 -2.51
C THR A 72 26.84 -5.06 -1.93
N PHE A 73 27.44 -4.90 -0.75
CA PHE A 73 28.21 -5.95 -0.07
C PHE A 73 27.50 -6.55 1.16
N ARG A 74 26.17 -6.40 1.22
CA ARG A 74 25.33 -6.83 2.35
C ARG A 74 24.23 -7.78 1.86
N PRO A 75 24.55 -9.05 1.53
CA PRO A 75 23.60 -9.99 0.91
C PRO A 75 22.32 -10.19 1.72
N LEU A 76 22.42 -10.27 3.05
CA LEU A 76 21.23 -10.38 3.91
C LEU A 76 20.33 -9.13 3.83
N SER A 77 20.91 -7.94 3.75
CA SER A 77 20.14 -6.69 3.59
C SER A 77 19.52 -6.57 2.21
N GLN A 78 20.18 -7.08 1.16
CA GLN A 78 19.58 -7.15 -0.19
C GLN A 78 18.37 -8.08 -0.21
N LEU A 79 18.47 -9.26 0.41
CA LEU A 79 17.33 -10.18 0.54
C LEU A 79 16.16 -9.49 1.26
N MET A 80 16.41 -8.86 2.41
CA MET A 80 15.36 -8.13 3.14
C MET A 80 14.74 -6.98 2.31
N PHE A 81 15.54 -6.26 1.53
CA PHE A 81 15.05 -5.22 0.64
C PHE A 81 14.12 -5.79 -0.45
N TRP A 82 14.50 -6.89 -1.09
CA TRP A 82 13.65 -7.52 -2.09
C TRP A 82 12.38 -8.13 -1.50
N THR A 83 12.46 -8.68 -0.28
CA THR A 83 11.26 -9.10 0.46
C THR A 83 10.34 -7.91 0.76
N LEU A 84 10.88 -6.74 1.12
CA LEU A 84 10.09 -5.52 1.32
C LEU A 84 9.40 -5.09 0.02
N VAL A 85 10.11 -5.10 -1.11
CA VAL A 85 9.54 -4.78 -2.44
C VAL A 85 8.41 -5.76 -2.79
N ALA A 86 8.65 -7.07 -2.64
CA ALA A 86 7.63 -8.09 -2.87
C ALA A 86 6.41 -7.89 -1.96
N ASN A 87 6.63 -7.53 -0.70
CA ASN A 87 5.55 -7.24 0.25
C ASN A 87 4.70 -6.03 -0.19
N LEU A 88 5.33 -4.95 -0.68
CA LEU A 88 4.58 -3.79 -1.21
C LEU A 88 3.75 -4.15 -2.45
N LEU A 89 4.26 -5.03 -3.31
CA LEU A 89 3.51 -5.54 -4.46
C LEU A 89 2.30 -6.37 -4.01
N ILE A 90 2.49 -7.25 -3.01
CA ILE A 90 1.41 -8.04 -2.43
C ILE A 90 0.36 -7.13 -1.79
N LEU A 91 0.75 -6.12 -1.01
CA LEU A 91 -0.17 -5.15 -0.42
C LEU A 91 -0.96 -4.39 -1.49
N THR A 92 -0.29 -3.96 -2.56
CA THR A 92 -0.96 -3.29 -3.70
C THR A 92 -1.99 -4.21 -4.34
N TRP A 93 -1.65 -5.48 -4.54
CA TRP A 93 -2.57 -6.47 -5.08
C TRP A 93 -3.74 -6.75 -4.14
N ILE A 94 -3.50 -7.02 -2.86
CA ILE A 94 -4.55 -7.25 -1.84
C ILE A 94 -5.47 -6.03 -1.71
N GLY A 95 -4.93 -4.81 -1.77
CA GLY A 95 -5.72 -3.58 -1.72
C GLY A 95 -6.75 -3.46 -2.85
N SER A 96 -6.51 -4.16 -3.98
CA SER A 96 -7.46 -4.21 -5.10
C SER A 96 -8.53 -5.30 -4.98
N GLN A 97 -8.36 -6.26 -4.07
CA GLN A 97 -9.28 -7.38 -3.86
C GLN A 97 -10.41 -7.00 -2.90
N PRO A 98 -11.57 -7.69 -2.93
CA PRO A 98 -12.60 -7.53 -1.92
C PRO A 98 -12.11 -7.92 -0.52
N VAL A 99 -12.84 -7.51 0.51
CA VAL A 99 -12.56 -7.85 1.92
C VAL A 99 -13.24 -9.18 2.24
N GLU A 100 -12.76 -10.25 1.61
CA GLU A 100 -13.29 -11.61 1.71
C GLU A 100 -12.13 -12.61 1.86
N HIS A 101 -12.38 -13.79 2.46
CA HIS A 101 -11.37 -14.85 2.54
C HIS A 101 -10.88 -15.23 1.12
N PRO A 102 -9.57 -15.36 0.84
CA PRO A 102 -8.40 -15.34 1.75
C PRO A 102 -7.67 -13.99 1.87
N PHE A 103 -8.32 -12.88 1.50
CA PHE A 103 -7.71 -11.56 1.35
C PHE A 103 -7.93 -10.62 2.55
N ILE A 104 -8.59 -11.11 3.62
CA ILE A 104 -8.77 -10.43 4.91
C ILE A 104 -7.48 -10.54 5.73
#